data_AF-A0A7Z9S2B6-F1
#
_entry.id   AF-A0A7Z9S2B6-F1
#
_cell.length_a   1.000
_cell.length_b   1.000
_cell.length_c   1.000
_cell.angle_alpha   90.00
_cell.angle_beta   90.00
_cell.angle_gamma   90.00
#
_symmetry.space_group_name_H-M   'P 1'
#
loop_
_entity.id
_entity.type
_entity.pdbx_description
1 polymer ?
#
loop_
_entity_poly.entity_id
_entity_poly.type
_entity_poly.pdbx_seq_one_letter_code
_entity_poly.pdbx_strand_id
1 'polypeptide(L)'
;MTEPCIITVAITGALPTKKDTPAVPVTPEEQIESTVEAYEAGASLVHIHVRNEDQTPGSDPDKYHAIQEGVEKHCPGMIIQFSTGGRGRDQNQRAGMLHHRPDMASLATGSVNFPSNIYENPPDFVESLATRMLEFNVKPEVEVFDAAMLYNAAHLVKKGLIKPPVHLQFVLGIPNALPARRSLLEFLIKEREEVLPGSTWAAAGISRHQFEVNQWCLELGGHCRTGLEDNIKFDRDRLAVSNAELVTKIVDIAGDYGRRPATSVEAREILGLTNAD
;
A
#
# COMPACT_ATOMS: atom_id res chain seq x y z
N MET A 1 3.47 -2.26 27.15
CA MET A 1 2.90 -3.15 26.12
C MET A 1 3.67 -2.90 24.84
N THR A 2 4.06 -3.92 24.08
CA THR A 2 4.77 -3.75 22.79
C THR A 2 3.84 -3.05 21.78
N GLU A 3 4.38 -2.09 21.03
CA GLU A 3 3.59 -1.29 20.10
C GLU A 3 3.24 -2.09 18.83
N PRO A 4 1.95 -2.16 18.42
CA PRO A 4 1.55 -2.85 17.21
C PRO A 4 2.10 -2.15 15.95
N CYS A 5 2.44 -2.94 14.94
CA CYS A 5 2.90 -2.49 13.63
C CYS A 5 2.02 -3.11 12.56
N ILE A 6 1.28 -2.28 11.80
CA ILE A 6 0.56 -2.73 10.62
C ILE A 6 1.59 -3.17 9.58
N ILE A 7 1.39 -4.36 9.02
CA ILE A 7 2.14 -4.86 7.88
C ILE A 7 1.20 -4.95 6.69
N THR A 8 1.44 -4.08 5.71
CA THR A 8 0.79 -4.11 4.39
C THR A 8 1.49 -5.11 3.49
N VAL A 9 0.72 -5.99 2.85
CA VAL A 9 1.21 -6.88 1.78
C VAL A 9 0.71 -6.41 0.42
N ALA A 10 1.62 -5.92 -0.42
CA ALA A 10 1.39 -5.54 -1.81
C ALA A 10 1.70 -6.73 -2.72
N ILE A 11 0.65 -7.50 -3.01
CA ILE A 11 0.77 -8.89 -3.46
C ILE A 11 1.24 -9.05 -4.92
N THR A 12 0.91 -8.09 -5.79
CA THR A 12 0.99 -8.28 -7.26
C THR A 12 1.59 -7.11 -8.01
N GLY A 13 1.12 -5.88 -7.74
CA GLY A 13 1.51 -4.71 -8.51
C GLY A 13 1.17 -4.74 -9.99
N ALA A 14 1.78 -3.83 -10.75
CA ALA A 14 1.60 -3.69 -12.19
C ALA A 14 2.75 -4.27 -13.03
N LEU A 15 3.95 -4.45 -12.45
CA LEU A 15 5.17 -4.76 -13.20
C LEU A 15 5.64 -6.22 -13.11
N PRO A 16 5.76 -6.84 -11.92
CA PRO A 16 6.28 -8.20 -11.82
C PRO A 16 5.43 -9.20 -12.59
N THR A 17 6.04 -10.17 -13.27
CA THR A 17 5.34 -11.22 -14.01
C THR A 17 5.80 -12.60 -13.58
N LYS A 18 5.10 -13.65 -13.99
CA LYS A 18 5.51 -15.04 -13.74
C LYS A 18 6.84 -15.42 -14.40
N LYS A 19 7.28 -14.64 -15.40
CA LYS A 19 8.60 -14.79 -16.02
C LYS A 19 9.71 -14.31 -15.07
N ASP A 20 9.44 -13.30 -14.25
CA ASP A 20 10.41 -12.77 -13.29
C ASP A 20 10.50 -13.65 -12.04
N THR A 21 9.34 -14.13 -11.55
CA THR A 21 9.25 -15.16 -10.51
C THR A 21 7.89 -15.88 -10.61
N PRO A 22 7.84 -17.21 -10.49
CA PRO A 22 6.57 -17.95 -10.50
C PRO A 22 5.67 -17.62 -9.30
N ALA A 23 6.22 -16.98 -8.26
CA ALA A 23 5.53 -16.65 -7.02
C ALA A 23 4.56 -15.46 -7.16
N VAL A 24 4.63 -14.65 -8.23
CA VAL A 24 3.70 -13.51 -8.40
C VAL A 24 2.30 -14.04 -8.70
N PRO A 25 1.29 -13.75 -7.84
CA PRO A 25 -0.08 -14.17 -8.08
C PRO A 25 -0.75 -13.28 -9.12
N VAL A 26 -1.35 -13.87 -10.15
CA VAL A 26 -1.94 -13.13 -11.28
C VAL A 26 -3.46 -13.24 -11.30
N THR A 27 -4.00 -14.46 -11.16
CA THR A 27 -5.46 -14.66 -11.18
C THR A 27 -6.07 -14.31 -9.82
N PRO A 28 -7.38 -14.00 -9.76
CA PRO A 28 -8.07 -13.78 -8.49
C PRO A 28 -7.84 -14.90 -7.47
N GLU A 29 -7.88 -16.17 -7.90
CA GLU A 29 -7.67 -17.33 -7.04
C GLU A 29 -6.26 -17.36 -6.45
N GLU A 30 -5.24 -17.13 -7.27
CA GLU A 30 -3.84 -17.05 -6.83
C GLU A 30 -3.63 -15.89 -5.87
N GLN A 31 -4.30 -14.76 -6.12
CA GLN A 31 -4.21 -13.57 -5.28
C GLN A 31 -4.87 -13.79 -3.93
N ILE A 32 -6.02 -14.49 -3.88
CA ILE A 32 -6.67 -14.88 -2.64
C ILE A 32 -5.76 -15.82 -1.85
N GLU A 33 -5.24 -16.89 -2.47
CA GLU A 33 -4.35 -17.86 -1.80
C GLU A 33 -3.09 -17.17 -1.25
N SER A 34 -2.40 -16.38 -2.07
CA SER A 34 -1.22 -15.63 -1.63
C SER A 34 -1.54 -14.62 -0.51
N THR A 35 -2.75 -14.07 -0.48
CA THR A 35 -3.18 -13.13 0.57
C THR A 35 -3.47 -13.87 1.87
N VAL A 36 -4.08 -15.07 1.80
CA VAL A 36 -4.33 -15.92 2.97
C VAL A 36 -3.01 -16.30 3.65
N GLU A 37 -2.03 -16.78 2.89
CA GLU A 37 -0.71 -17.11 3.46
C GLU A 37 -0.04 -15.89 4.12
N ALA A 38 -0.15 -14.70 3.49
CA ALA A 38 0.42 -13.47 4.03
C ALA A 38 -0.32 -12.98 5.29
N TYR A 39 -1.64 -13.15 5.33
CA TYR A 39 -2.47 -12.87 6.49
C TYR A 39 -2.09 -13.76 7.68
N GLU A 40 -1.98 -15.08 7.45
CA GLU A 40 -1.54 -16.05 8.46
C GLU A 40 -0.12 -15.77 8.95
N ALA A 41 0.75 -15.24 8.08
CA ALA A 41 2.10 -14.81 8.44
C ALA A 41 2.14 -13.53 9.29
N GLY A 42 1.06 -12.73 9.32
CA GLY A 42 0.95 -11.54 10.17
C GLY A 42 0.65 -10.22 9.43
N ALA A 43 0.31 -10.25 8.14
CA ALA A 43 -0.17 -9.06 7.43
C ALA A 43 -1.61 -8.73 7.86
N SER A 44 -1.88 -7.45 8.10
CA SER A 44 -3.20 -6.96 8.53
C SER A 44 -3.90 -6.13 7.45
N LEU A 45 -3.21 -5.80 6.36
CA LEU A 45 -3.69 -4.99 5.25
C LEU A 45 -3.15 -5.56 3.93
N VAL A 46 -4.02 -5.77 2.94
CA VAL A 46 -3.62 -6.19 1.58
C VAL A 46 -3.80 -5.04 0.59
N HIS A 47 -2.76 -4.75 -0.19
CA HIS A 47 -2.80 -3.80 -1.31
C HIS A 47 -2.98 -4.55 -2.63
N ILE A 48 -4.08 -4.28 -3.33
CA ILE A 48 -4.55 -5.08 -4.46
C ILE A 48 -4.38 -4.33 -5.77
N HIS A 49 -3.73 -5.01 -6.71
CA HIS A 49 -3.75 -4.76 -8.14
C HIS A 49 -4.30 -5.98 -8.85
N VAL A 50 -5.12 -5.78 -9.89
CA VAL A 50 -5.60 -6.88 -10.75
C VAL A 50 -4.80 -6.94 -12.05
N ARG A 51 -4.77 -8.12 -12.67
CA ARG A 51 -4.11 -8.37 -13.95
C ARG A 51 -5.08 -8.89 -15.01
N ASN A 52 -4.74 -8.63 -16.26
CA ASN A 52 -5.35 -9.31 -17.40
C ASN A 52 -4.80 -10.74 -17.51
N GLU A 53 -5.45 -11.59 -18.32
CA GLU A 53 -5.02 -12.99 -18.51
C GLU A 53 -3.59 -13.09 -19.06
N ASP A 54 -3.17 -12.13 -19.88
CA ASP A 54 -1.81 -12.01 -20.42
C ASP A 54 -0.80 -11.40 -19.43
N GLN A 55 -1.18 -11.25 -18.17
CA GLN A 55 -0.41 -10.65 -17.07
C GLN A 55 -0.17 -9.14 -17.20
N THR A 56 -0.73 -8.45 -18.19
CA THR A 56 -0.66 -6.99 -18.27
C THR A 56 -1.49 -6.33 -17.15
N PRO A 57 -1.21 -5.06 -16.77
CA PRO A 57 -2.00 -4.35 -15.78
C PRO A 57 -3.49 -4.30 -16.14
N GLY A 58 -4.35 -4.66 -15.19
CA GLY A 58 -5.80 -4.63 -15.34
C GLY A 58 -6.46 -3.51 -14.54
N SER A 59 -7.68 -3.15 -14.95
CA SER A 59 -8.56 -2.22 -14.22
C SER A 59 -9.95 -2.80 -13.97
N ASP A 60 -10.14 -4.09 -14.24
CA ASP A 60 -11.44 -4.76 -14.22
C ASP A 60 -12.06 -4.75 -12.80
N PRO A 61 -13.16 -4.00 -12.57
CA PRO A 61 -13.80 -3.92 -11.27
C PRO A 61 -14.28 -5.27 -10.74
N ASP A 62 -14.73 -6.17 -11.61
CA ASP A 62 -15.27 -7.47 -11.20
C ASP A 62 -14.16 -8.37 -10.64
N LYS A 63 -12.94 -8.26 -11.17
CA LYS A 63 -11.76 -8.94 -10.59
C LYS A 63 -11.40 -8.40 -9.22
N TYR A 64 -11.44 -7.07 -9.04
CA TYR A 64 -11.22 -6.45 -7.72
C TYR A 64 -12.24 -6.97 -6.71
N HIS A 65 -13.51 -7.03 -7.10
CA HIS A 65 -14.58 -7.53 -6.25
C HIS A 65 -14.43 -9.00 -5.91
N ALA A 66 -14.11 -9.86 -6.89
CA ALA A 66 -13.90 -11.29 -6.65
C ALA A 66 -12.77 -11.55 -5.62
N ILE A 67 -11.67 -10.79 -5.71
CA ILE A 67 -10.58 -10.89 -4.72
C ILE A 67 -11.05 -10.39 -3.36
N GLN A 68 -11.77 -9.26 -3.32
CA GLN A 68 -12.33 -8.73 -2.08
C GLN A 68 -13.22 -9.76 -1.37
N GLU A 69 -14.18 -10.37 -2.07
CA GLU A 69 -15.06 -11.39 -1.50
C GLU A 69 -14.26 -12.61 -0.99
N GLY A 70 -13.24 -13.03 -1.73
CA GLY A 70 -12.35 -14.12 -1.31
C GLY A 70 -11.56 -13.77 -0.04
N VAL A 71 -10.99 -12.57 0.03
CA VAL A 71 -10.22 -12.11 1.20
C VAL A 71 -11.12 -11.91 2.40
N GLU A 72 -12.31 -11.34 2.25
CA GLU A 72 -13.29 -11.19 3.35
C GLU A 72 -13.67 -12.55 3.94
N LYS A 73 -13.86 -13.55 3.08
CA LYS A 73 -14.21 -14.91 3.49
C LYS A 73 -13.07 -15.64 4.20
N HIS A 74 -11.84 -15.49 3.72
CA HIS A 74 -10.71 -16.32 4.17
C HIS A 74 -9.77 -15.62 5.16
N CYS A 75 -9.78 -14.29 5.21
CA CYS A 75 -8.95 -13.45 6.07
C CYS A 75 -9.83 -12.49 6.89
N PRO A 76 -10.66 -12.99 7.82
CA PRO A 76 -11.68 -12.18 8.48
C PRO A 76 -11.06 -10.94 9.16
N GLY A 77 -11.66 -9.79 8.85
CA GLY A 77 -11.24 -8.49 9.35
C GLY A 77 -9.98 -7.89 8.71
N MET A 78 -9.24 -8.61 7.85
CA MET A 78 -8.12 -8.01 7.10
C MET A 78 -8.60 -6.75 6.36
N ILE A 79 -7.74 -5.73 6.31
CA ILE A 79 -8.08 -4.48 5.62
C ILE A 79 -7.81 -4.65 4.14
N ILE A 80 -8.80 -4.35 3.31
CA ILE A 80 -8.71 -4.49 1.86
C ILE A 80 -8.49 -3.13 1.24
N GLN A 81 -7.33 -2.95 0.61
CA GLN A 81 -6.95 -1.71 -0.05
C GLN A 81 -6.85 -1.88 -1.56
N PHE A 82 -7.67 -1.16 -2.31
CA PHE A 82 -7.62 -1.17 -3.77
C PHE A 82 -6.61 -0.16 -4.31
N SER A 83 -5.83 -0.57 -5.30
CA SER A 83 -4.96 0.36 -6.00
C SER A 83 -5.71 1.19 -7.04
N THR A 84 -5.57 2.51 -6.92
CA THR A 84 -5.96 3.45 -7.97
C THR A 84 -4.77 3.87 -8.84
N GLY A 85 -3.66 3.13 -8.79
CA GLY A 85 -2.44 3.47 -9.52
C GLY A 85 -2.59 3.43 -11.04
N GLY A 86 -1.90 4.33 -11.74
CA GLY A 86 -1.99 4.53 -13.19
C GLY A 86 -0.95 3.80 -14.06
N ARG A 87 -0.03 3.00 -13.50
CA ARG A 87 0.98 2.29 -14.32
C ARG A 87 0.32 1.32 -15.29
N GLY A 88 0.32 1.66 -16.58
CA GLY A 88 -0.26 0.85 -17.65
C GLY A 88 -1.79 0.83 -17.68
N ARG A 89 -2.45 1.82 -17.06
CA ARG A 89 -3.92 1.90 -16.95
C ARG A 89 -4.42 3.28 -17.36
N ASP A 90 -5.53 3.33 -18.06
CA ASP A 90 -6.17 4.59 -18.45
C ASP A 90 -6.72 5.33 -17.23
N GLN A 91 -6.56 6.66 -17.21
CA GLN A 91 -6.99 7.50 -16.08
C GLN A 91 -8.45 7.26 -15.68
N ASN A 92 -9.33 7.15 -16.67
CA ASN A 92 -10.78 6.98 -16.46
C ASN A 92 -11.15 5.64 -15.80
N GLN A 93 -10.27 4.65 -15.82
CA GLN A 93 -10.51 3.33 -15.25
C GLN A 93 -10.03 3.21 -13.80
N ARG A 94 -9.16 4.13 -13.35
CA ARG A 94 -8.47 4.04 -12.05
C ARG A 94 -9.37 4.20 -10.84
N ALA A 95 -10.58 4.76 -11.02
CA ALA A 95 -11.62 4.87 -10.01
C ALA A 95 -12.71 3.78 -10.14
N GLY A 96 -12.66 2.97 -11.20
CA GLY A 96 -13.77 2.12 -11.64
C GLY A 96 -14.22 1.10 -10.60
N MET A 97 -13.31 0.63 -9.75
CA MET A 97 -13.58 -0.35 -8.70
C MET A 97 -14.10 0.23 -7.38
N LEU A 98 -14.01 1.55 -7.16
CA LEU A 98 -14.30 2.15 -5.85
C LEU A 98 -15.76 1.98 -5.41
N HIS A 99 -16.67 1.70 -6.35
CA HIS A 99 -18.08 1.46 -6.05
C HIS A 99 -18.34 0.16 -5.28
N HIS A 100 -17.37 -0.77 -5.26
CA HIS A 100 -17.40 -1.95 -4.39
C HIS A 100 -17.07 -1.63 -2.92
N ARG A 101 -16.72 -0.37 -2.60
CA ARG A 101 -16.49 0.13 -1.23
C ARG A 101 -15.45 -0.70 -0.46
N PRO A 102 -14.21 -0.83 -0.97
CA PRO A 102 -13.13 -1.40 -0.17
C PRO A 102 -12.90 -0.57 1.10
N ASP A 103 -12.28 -1.13 2.12
CA ASP A 103 -11.94 -0.38 3.34
C ASP A 103 -11.08 0.84 3.01
N MET A 104 -10.11 0.63 2.10
CA MET A 104 -9.15 1.64 1.70
C MET A 104 -8.91 1.66 0.19
N ALA A 105 -8.36 2.76 -0.29
CA ALA A 105 -7.77 2.82 -1.61
C ALA A 105 -6.55 3.73 -1.63
N SER A 106 -5.54 3.39 -2.42
CA SER A 106 -4.36 4.24 -2.57
C SER A 106 -4.70 5.52 -3.33
N LEU A 107 -4.08 6.64 -2.98
CA LEU A 107 -4.29 7.95 -3.60
C LEU A 107 -2.96 8.70 -3.72
N ALA A 108 -2.43 8.79 -4.93
CA ALA A 108 -1.32 9.69 -5.22
C ALA A 108 -1.85 11.13 -5.35
N THR A 109 -1.36 12.05 -4.53
CA THR A 109 -1.83 13.45 -4.51
C THR A 109 -0.99 14.37 -5.40
N GLY A 110 -0.18 13.81 -6.30
CA GLY A 110 0.62 14.56 -7.27
C GLY A 110 1.26 13.65 -8.32
N SER A 111 1.88 14.29 -9.31
CA SER A 111 2.63 13.60 -10.37
C SER A 111 4.12 13.53 -10.05
N VAL A 112 4.80 12.50 -10.54
CA VAL A 112 6.25 12.31 -10.38
C VAL A 112 6.83 11.55 -11.57
N ASN A 113 8.13 11.67 -11.83
CA ASN A 113 8.79 10.81 -12.81
C ASN A 113 8.95 9.39 -12.26
N PHE A 114 8.71 8.40 -13.12
CA PHE A 114 9.02 6.99 -12.92
C PHE A 114 10.12 6.54 -13.90
N PRO A 115 10.61 5.29 -13.85
CA PRO A 115 11.80 4.88 -14.61
C PRO A 115 11.73 5.14 -16.12
N SER A 116 10.55 4.97 -16.71
CA SER A 116 10.35 5.03 -18.17
C SER A 116 9.25 5.99 -18.62
N ASN A 117 8.55 6.65 -17.70
CA ASN A 117 7.40 7.50 -17.99
C ASN A 117 7.11 8.48 -16.84
N ILE A 118 6.18 9.40 -17.06
CA ILE A 118 5.61 10.22 -16.00
C ILE A 118 4.49 9.41 -15.33
N TYR A 119 4.48 9.40 -14.00
CA TYR A 119 3.36 8.92 -13.22
C TYR A 119 2.38 10.08 -13.02
N GLU A 120 1.42 10.16 -13.93
CA GLU A 120 0.51 11.29 -14.04
C GLU A 120 -0.67 11.16 -13.06
N ASN A 121 -0.82 12.19 -12.22
CA ASN A 121 -1.97 12.44 -11.37
C ASN A 121 -2.28 13.95 -11.46
N PRO A 122 -2.98 14.38 -12.52
CA PRO A 122 -3.40 15.77 -12.67
C PRO A 122 -4.29 16.22 -11.47
N PRO A 123 -4.23 17.49 -11.05
CA PRO A 123 -4.95 17.95 -9.86
C PRO A 123 -6.48 17.71 -9.89
N ASP A 124 -7.11 17.90 -11.04
CA ASP A 124 -8.54 17.66 -11.24
C ASP A 124 -8.89 16.17 -11.07
N PHE A 125 -8.04 15.28 -11.58
CA PHE A 125 -8.17 13.85 -11.37
C PHE A 125 -8.01 13.45 -9.90
N VAL A 126 -7.01 14.01 -9.21
CA VAL A 126 -6.79 13.75 -7.77
C VAL A 126 -8.01 14.17 -6.95
N GLU A 127 -8.57 15.36 -7.20
CA GLU A 127 -9.77 15.84 -6.50
C GLU A 127 -11.00 14.99 -6.82
N SER A 128 -11.18 14.59 -8.09
CA SER A 128 -12.26 13.69 -8.50
C SER A 128 -12.16 12.33 -7.78
N LEU A 129 -10.96 11.77 -7.68
CA LEU A 129 -10.73 10.48 -7.03
C LEU A 129 -10.96 10.56 -5.52
N ALA A 130 -10.47 11.61 -4.86
CA ALA A 130 -10.73 11.85 -3.44
C ALA A 130 -12.23 12.05 -3.16
N THR A 131 -12.94 12.77 -4.03
CA THR A 131 -14.40 12.93 -3.94
C THR A 131 -15.10 11.58 -4.04
N ARG A 132 -14.68 10.73 -4.97
CA ARG A 132 -15.27 9.39 -5.16
C ARG A 132 -15.02 8.47 -3.98
N MET A 133 -13.82 8.50 -3.40
CA MET A 133 -13.50 7.77 -2.17
C MET A 133 -14.39 8.25 -1.01
N LEU A 134 -14.58 9.56 -0.88
CA LEU A 134 -15.46 10.14 0.14
C LEU A 134 -16.93 9.70 -0.03
N GLU A 135 -17.46 9.74 -1.26
CA GLU A 135 -18.83 9.29 -1.59
C GLU A 135 -19.08 7.82 -1.19
N PHE A 136 -18.08 6.97 -1.36
CA PHE A 136 -18.17 5.54 -1.06
C PHE A 136 -17.67 5.18 0.34
N ASN A 137 -17.30 6.16 1.16
CA ASN A 137 -16.72 5.97 2.48
C ASN A 137 -15.45 5.09 2.48
N VAL A 138 -14.64 5.21 1.43
CA VAL A 138 -13.34 4.55 1.29
C VAL A 138 -12.27 5.45 1.92
N LYS A 139 -11.45 4.92 2.84
CA LYS A 139 -10.37 5.69 3.44
C LYS A 139 -9.16 5.75 2.48
N PRO A 140 -8.64 6.95 2.14
CA PRO A 140 -7.43 7.03 1.34
C PRO A 140 -6.19 6.63 2.15
N GLU A 141 -5.31 5.83 1.55
CA GLU A 141 -3.88 5.81 1.87
C GLU A 141 -3.18 6.74 0.88
N VAL A 142 -2.57 7.81 1.37
CA VAL A 142 -1.94 8.82 0.53
C VAL A 142 -0.53 8.35 0.14
N GLU A 143 -0.33 8.06 -1.14
CA GLU A 143 0.96 7.63 -1.69
C GLU A 143 1.85 8.85 -1.95
N VAL A 144 2.88 9.02 -1.13
CA VAL A 144 3.81 10.15 -1.16
C VAL A 144 5.10 9.72 -1.86
N PHE A 145 5.21 10.10 -3.14
CA PHE A 145 6.41 9.88 -3.96
C PHE A 145 7.35 11.09 -3.98
N ASP A 146 6.91 12.24 -3.48
CA ASP A 146 7.66 13.49 -3.34
C ASP A 146 7.07 14.33 -2.19
N ALA A 147 7.88 15.16 -1.53
CA ALA A 147 7.48 15.96 -0.36
C ALA A 147 6.30 16.89 -0.66
N ALA A 148 6.20 17.42 -1.88
CA ALA A 148 5.07 18.27 -2.29
C ALA A 148 3.69 17.57 -2.12
N MET A 149 3.65 16.25 -2.22
CA MET A 149 2.41 15.46 -2.10
C MET A 149 1.83 15.49 -0.67
N LEU A 150 2.67 15.72 0.36
CA LEU A 150 2.21 15.96 1.74
C LEU A 150 1.32 17.21 1.83
N TYR A 151 1.77 18.32 1.24
CA TYR A 151 1.01 19.57 1.26
C TYR A 151 -0.26 19.48 0.41
N ASN A 152 -0.20 18.76 -0.72
CA ASN A 152 -1.39 18.50 -1.53
C ASN A 152 -2.43 17.69 -0.73
N ALA A 153 -2.00 16.70 0.05
CA ALA A 153 -2.90 15.95 0.94
C ALA A 153 -3.52 16.85 2.02
N ALA A 154 -2.73 17.74 2.65
CA ALA A 154 -3.27 18.73 3.59
C ALA A 154 -4.27 19.69 2.95
N HIS A 155 -4.06 20.07 1.69
CA HIS A 155 -5.03 20.88 0.94
C HIS A 155 -6.34 20.12 0.70
N LEU A 156 -6.29 18.83 0.38
CA LEU A 156 -7.50 17.99 0.25
C LEU A 156 -8.24 17.82 1.58
N VAL A 157 -7.51 17.72 2.71
CA VAL A 157 -8.12 17.73 4.06
C VAL A 157 -8.81 19.07 4.32
N LYS A 158 -8.17 20.20 4.00
CA LYS A 158 -8.77 21.53 4.15
C LYS A 158 -10.04 21.71 3.31
N LYS A 159 -10.09 21.08 2.13
CA LYS A 159 -11.28 21.03 1.27
C LYS A 159 -12.38 20.08 1.78
N GLY A 160 -12.11 19.28 2.81
CA GLY A 160 -13.03 18.26 3.32
C GLY A 160 -13.13 17.01 2.44
N LEU A 161 -12.20 16.82 1.49
CA LEU A 161 -12.19 15.67 0.57
C LEU A 161 -11.50 14.44 1.18
N ILE A 162 -10.62 14.64 2.16
CA ILE A 162 -10.00 13.57 2.96
C ILE A 162 -10.33 13.80 4.43
N LYS A 163 -10.87 12.78 5.10
CA LYS A 163 -11.19 12.84 6.54
C LYS A 163 -9.94 12.50 7.37
N PRO A 164 -9.59 13.29 8.40
CA PRO A 164 -8.56 12.92 9.37
C PRO A 164 -9.04 11.79 10.30
N PRO A 165 -8.13 11.00 10.92
CA PRO A 165 -6.67 11.05 10.74
C PRO A 165 -6.24 10.50 9.37
N VAL A 166 -5.32 11.20 8.70
CA VAL A 166 -4.78 10.76 7.39
C VAL A 166 -3.81 9.60 7.59
N HIS A 167 -3.81 8.63 6.68
CA HIS A 167 -2.76 7.62 6.60
C HIS A 167 -1.88 7.90 5.37
N LEU A 168 -0.57 7.94 5.57
CA LEU A 168 0.42 8.28 4.54
C LEU A 168 1.34 7.09 4.27
N GLN A 169 1.70 6.88 3.01
CA GLN A 169 2.72 5.92 2.61
C GLN A 169 3.86 6.63 1.91
N PHE A 170 5.04 6.64 2.53
CA PHE A 170 6.26 7.17 1.91
C PHE A 170 6.86 6.11 0.98
N VAL A 171 6.77 6.33 -0.33
CA VAL A 171 7.29 5.38 -1.32
C VAL A 171 8.70 5.79 -1.75
N LEU A 172 9.68 4.94 -1.46
CA LEU A 172 11.10 5.27 -1.58
C LEU A 172 11.85 4.29 -2.48
N GLY A 173 12.77 4.81 -3.29
CA GLY A 173 13.69 4.02 -4.10
C GLY A 173 13.22 3.72 -5.53
N ILE A 174 12.10 4.31 -5.96
CA ILE A 174 11.72 4.29 -7.39
C ILE A 174 12.70 5.19 -8.15
N PRO A 175 13.33 4.70 -9.23
CA PRO A 175 14.17 5.54 -10.08
C PRO A 175 13.41 6.78 -10.58
N ASN A 176 14.06 7.94 -10.49
CA ASN A 176 13.54 9.27 -10.84
C ASN A 176 12.53 9.89 -9.85
N ALA A 177 12.20 9.23 -8.73
CA ALA A 177 11.43 9.78 -7.62
C ALA A 177 12.30 9.91 -6.34
N LEU A 178 11.69 9.95 -5.15
CA LEU A 178 12.46 10.00 -3.89
C LEU A 178 13.33 8.73 -3.69
N PRO A 179 14.63 8.88 -3.38
CA PRO A 179 15.49 7.74 -3.09
C PRO A 179 15.23 7.17 -1.69
N ALA A 180 15.56 5.90 -1.48
CA ALA A 180 15.60 5.31 -0.14
C ALA A 180 16.81 5.86 0.63
N ARG A 181 16.57 6.93 1.40
CA ARG A 181 17.55 7.55 2.29
C ARG A 181 16.90 7.81 3.64
N ARG A 182 17.50 7.29 4.71
CA ARG A 182 16.98 7.45 6.07
C ARG A 182 16.73 8.91 6.47
N SER A 183 17.70 9.79 6.22
CA SER A 183 17.57 11.22 6.53
C SER A 183 16.40 11.91 5.80
N LEU A 184 16.01 11.41 4.63
CA LEU A 184 14.87 11.91 3.87
C LEU A 184 13.56 11.42 4.49
N LEU A 185 13.50 10.15 4.88
CA LEU A 185 12.33 9.60 5.61
C LEU A 185 12.12 10.34 6.93
N GLU A 186 13.18 10.57 7.72
CA GLU A 186 13.12 11.33 8.97
C GLU A 186 12.63 12.78 8.75
N PHE A 187 13.06 13.42 7.66
CA PHE A 187 12.53 14.73 7.26
C PHE A 187 11.03 14.67 6.96
N LEU A 188 10.56 13.70 6.17
CA LEU A 188 9.15 13.56 5.82
C LEU A 188 8.27 13.24 7.05
N ILE A 189 8.76 12.42 7.97
CA ILE A 189 8.07 12.12 9.24
C ILE A 189 7.92 13.37 10.08
N LYS A 190 8.96 14.19 10.19
CA LYS A 190 8.91 15.47 10.91
C LYS A 190 7.94 16.45 10.25
N GLU A 191 8.06 16.63 8.93
CA GLU A 191 7.22 17.54 8.16
C GLU A 191 5.73 17.16 8.26
N ARG A 192 5.44 15.85 8.24
CA ARG A 192 4.08 15.31 8.43
C ARG A 192 3.44 15.78 9.73
N GLU A 193 4.16 15.84 10.84
CA GLU A 193 3.59 16.27 12.13
C GLU A 193 3.16 17.74 12.11
N GLU A 194 3.86 18.58 11.34
CA GLU A 194 3.50 19.99 11.16
C GLU A 194 2.33 20.17 10.18
N VAL A 195 2.33 19.41 9.09
CA VAL A 195 1.39 19.58 7.95
C VAL A 195 0.09 18.81 8.14
N LEU A 196 0.13 17.64 8.77
CA LEU A 196 -0.98 16.70 8.98
C LEU A 196 -0.92 16.12 10.41
N PRO A 197 -1.11 16.92 11.47
CA PRO A 197 -0.99 16.47 12.85
C PRO A 197 -1.95 15.32 13.17
N GLY A 198 -1.45 14.31 13.88
CA GLY A 198 -2.23 13.11 14.25
C GLY A 198 -2.46 12.12 13.10
N SER A 199 -1.83 12.33 11.94
CA SER A 199 -1.77 11.30 10.89
C SER A 199 -0.98 10.06 11.35
N THR A 200 -1.18 8.95 10.67
CA THR A 200 -0.33 7.76 10.78
C THR A 200 0.49 7.61 9.50
N TRP A 201 1.57 6.82 9.53
CA TRP A 201 2.42 6.65 8.35
C TRP A 201 2.99 5.23 8.21
N ALA A 202 3.16 4.81 6.97
CA ALA A 202 3.94 3.66 6.55
C ALA A 202 5.06 4.13 5.59
N ALA A 203 6.04 3.28 5.35
CA ALA A 203 6.97 3.48 4.24
C ALA A 203 7.20 2.17 3.47
N ALA A 204 7.41 2.33 2.16
CA ALA A 204 7.64 1.25 1.22
C ALA A 204 8.99 1.45 0.53
N GLY A 205 9.92 0.53 0.75
CA GLY A 205 11.18 0.48 0.02
C GLY A 205 11.07 -0.37 -1.23
N ILE A 206 11.53 0.15 -2.37
CA ILE A 206 11.47 -0.59 -3.63
C ILE A 206 12.71 -1.47 -3.84
N SER A 207 12.48 -2.69 -4.29
CA SER A 207 13.49 -3.69 -4.61
C SER A 207 14.43 -3.94 -3.43
N ARG A 208 15.75 -3.83 -3.61
CA ARG A 208 16.77 -4.04 -2.57
C ARG A 208 16.56 -3.21 -1.30
N HIS A 209 15.77 -2.12 -1.37
CA HIS A 209 15.52 -1.23 -0.24
C HIS A 209 14.34 -1.67 0.62
N GLN A 210 13.52 -2.64 0.20
CA GLN A 210 12.30 -3.05 0.93
C GLN A 210 12.60 -3.40 2.39
N PHE A 211 13.55 -4.30 2.62
CA PHE A 211 13.84 -4.76 3.98
C PHE A 211 14.49 -3.67 4.84
N GLU A 212 15.39 -2.87 4.25
CA GLU A 212 16.05 -1.75 4.93
C GLU A 212 15.03 -0.68 5.38
N VAL A 213 14.09 -0.31 4.51
CA VAL A 213 13.02 0.65 4.84
C VAL A 213 12.09 0.08 5.91
N ASN A 214 11.79 -1.22 5.88
CA ASN A 214 10.96 -1.85 6.91
C ASN A 214 11.63 -1.81 8.29
N GLN A 215 12.95 -1.99 8.36
CA GLN A 215 13.71 -1.79 9.59
C GLN A 215 13.63 -0.35 10.09
N TRP A 216 13.68 0.65 9.20
CA TRP A 216 13.47 2.05 9.59
C TRP A 216 12.05 2.30 10.11
N CYS A 217 11.02 1.69 9.51
CA CYS A 217 9.65 1.80 10.02
C CYS A 217 9.51 1.22 11.43
N LEU A 218 10.10 0.05 11.68
CA LEU A 218 10.08 -0.58 13.01
C LEU A 218 10.77 0.32 14.04
N GLU A 219 11.92 0.90 13.70
CA GLU A 219 12.70 1.77 14.58
C GLU A 219 12.05 3.14 14.84
N LEU A 220 11.45 3.75 13.81
CA LEU A 220 10.92 5.12 13.87
C LEU A 220 9.42 5.18 14.23
N GLY A 221 8.79 4.05 14.57
CA GLY A 221 7.39 4.01 14.99
C GLY A 221 6.36 4.04 13.86
N GLY A 222 6.77 3.76 12.62
CA GLY A 222 5.87 3.70 11.45
C GLY A 222 5.22 2.34 11.23
N HIS A 223 4.57 2.17 10.09
CA HIS A 223 4.04 0.90 9.62
C HIS A 223 4.83 0.37 8.41
N CYS A 224 4.81 -0.93 8.19
CA CYS A 224 5.62 -1.57 7.16
C CYS A 224 4.78 -1.92 5.93
N ARG A 225 5.38 -1.83 4.74
CA ARG A 225 4.84 -2.41 3.51
C ARG A 225 5.86 -3.36 2.90
N THR A 226 5.39 -4.50 2.42
CA THR A 226 6.21 -5.52 1.75
C THR A 226 5.40 -6.25 0.69
N GLY A 227 6.02 -7.18 -0.01
CA GLY A 227 5.36 -8.00 -1.03
C GLY A 227 6.04 -7.93 -2.38
N LEU A 228 5.59 -8.83 -3.26
CA LEU A 228 6.20 -9.08 -4.57
C LEU A 228 5.99 -7.91 -5.54
N GLU A 229 4.98 -7.05 -5.32
CA GLU A 229 4.83 -5.79 -6.06
C GLU A 229 6.09 -4.93 -6.00
N ASP A 230 6.64 -4.78 -4.80
CA ASP A 230 7.73 -3.84 -4.54
C ASP A 230 9.09 -4.54 -4.69
N ASN A 231 9.18 -5.84 -4.43
CA ASN A 231 10.42 -6.62 -4.46
C ASN A 231 10.19 -8.12 -4.62
N ILE A 232 10.78 -8.71 -5.66
CA ILE A 232 10.68 -10.16 -5.94
C ILE A 232 11.76 -11.02 -5.27
N LYS A 233 12.70 -10.42 -4.52
CA LYS A 233 13.85 -11.11 -3.95
C LYS A 233 13.77 -11.22 -2.42
N PHE A 234 14.11 -12.37 -1.86
CA PHE A 234 14.25 -12.50 -0.41
C PHE A 234 15.55 -11.84 0.08
N ASP A 235 16.64 -12.08 -0.64
CA ASP A 235 17.97 -11.51 -0.41
C ASP A 235 18.66 -11.18 -1.75
N ARG A 236 19.95 -10.83 -1.74
CA ARG A 236 20.66 -10.45 -2.96
C ARG A 236 20.62 -11.55 -4.05
N ASP A 237 20.71 -12.81 -3.61
CA ASP A 237 21.04 -13.96 -4.44
C ASP A 237 19.84 -14.90 -4.65
N ARG A 238 18.75 -14.72 -3.87
CA ARG A 238 17.56 -15.60 -3.89
C ARG A 238 16.25 -14.85 -4.17
N LEU A 239 15.42 -15.39 -5.06
CA LEU A 239 14.03 -14.96 -5.25
C LEU A 239 13.19 -15.30 -4.00
N ALA A 240 12.25 -14.42 -3.66
CA ALA A 240 11.24 -14.74 -2.66
C ALA A 240 10.29 -15.81 -3.22
N VAL A 241 9.91 -16.77 -2.38
CA VAL A 241 9.05 -17.89 -2.80
C VAL A 241 7.56 -17.60 -2.65
N SER A 242 7.20 -16.62 -1.82
CA SER A 242 5.83 -16.13 -1.65
C SER A 242 5.80 -14.72 -1.05
N ASN A 243 4.64 -14.07 -1.10
CA ASN A 243 4.39 -12.84 -0.34
C ASN A 243 4.50 -13.09 1.18
N ALA A 244 4.03 -14.24 1.66
CA ALA A 244 4.10 -14.62 3.07
C ALA A 244 5.55 -14.67 3.58
N GLU A 245 6.48 -15.19 2.78
CA GLU A 245 7.91 -15.20 3.16
C GLU A 245 8.46 -13.79 3.41
N LEU A 246 8.03 -12.81 2.63
CA LEU A 246 8.42 -11.41 2.80
C LEU A 246 7.75 -10.75 4.02
N VAL A 247 6.55 -11.18 4.39
CA VAL A 247 5.86 -10.76 5.62
C VAL A 247 6.54 -11.35 6.85
N THR A 248 6.79 -12.66 6.87
CA THR A 248 7.49 -13.37 7.95
C THR A 248 8.84 -12.73 8.25
N LYS A 249 9.58 -12.30 7.22
CA LYS A 249 10.86 -11.60 7.39
C LYS A 249 10.78 -10.35 8.28
N ILE A 250 9.65 -9.64 8.27
CA ILE A 250 9.41 -8.47 9.15
C ILE A 250 8.96 -8.94 10.53
N VAL A 251 8.05 -9.91 10.58
CA VAL A 251 7.48 -10.46 11.82
C VAL A 251 8.58 -11.01 12.73
N ASP A 252 9.53 -11.75 12.16
CA ASP A 252 10.65 -12.38 12.87
C ASP A 252 11.54 -11.36 13.58
N ILE A 253 11.70 -10.17 13.02
CA ILE A 253 12.56 -9.12 13.58
C ILE A 253 11.79 -8.06 14.37
N ALA A 254 10.45 -8.02 14.31
CA ALA A 254 9.65 -6.96 14.94
C ALA A 254 9.90 -6.87 16.45
N GLY A 255 10.11 -8.03 17.11
CA GLY A 255 10.41 -8.11 18.54
C GLY A 255 11.72 -7.42 18.94
N ASP A 256 12.72 -7.40 18.06
CA ASP A 256 14.02 -6.74 18.32
C ASP A 256 13.87 -5.22 18.45
N TYR A 257 12.81 -4.65 17.89
CA TYR A 257 12.46 -3.24 17.96
C TYR A 257 11.40 -2.94 19.04
N GLY A 258 11.04 -3.93 19.88
CA GLY A 258 9.99 -3.77 20.89
C GLY A 258 8.58 -3.69 20.31
N ARG A 259 8.40 -4.18 19.08
CA ARG A 259 7.12 -4.14 18.33
C ARG A 259 6.60 -5.54 18.06
N ARG A 260 5.37 -5.60 17.54
CA ARG A 260 4.76 -6.84 17.05
C ARG A 260 3.82 -6.55 15.88
N PRO A 261 3.50 -7.54 15.03
CA PRO A 261 2.43 -7.39 14.05
C PRO A 261 1.11 -6.96 14.72
N ALA A 262 0.44 -5.99 14.11
CA ALA A 262 -0.90 -5.58 14.50
C ALA A 262 -1.90 -6.67 14.10
N THR A 263 -2.86 -6.96 14.96
CA THR A 263 -4.04 -7.73 14.55
C THR A 263 -4.90 -6.90 13.59
N SER A 264 -5.78 -7.53 12.83
CA SER A 264 -6.75 -6.83 11.98
C SER A 264 -7.59 -5.79 12.73
N VAL A 265 -8.00 -6.10 13.96
CA VAL A 265 -8.78 -5.20 14.81
C VAL A 265 -7.95 -3.97 15.17
N GLU A 266 -6.73 -4.17 15.66
CA GLU A 266 -5.82 -3.06 16.00
C GLU A 266 -5.47 -2.21 14.79
N ALA A 267 -5.22 -2.83 13.63
CA ALA A 267 -4.96 -2.12 12.40
C ALA A 267 -6.14 -1.23 11.98
N ARG A 268 -7.38 -1.73 12.10
CA ARG A 268 -8.59 -0.95 11.84
C ARG A 268 -8.75 0.22 12.81
N GLU A 269 -8.51 -0.01 14.10
CA GLU A 269 -8.55 1.03 15.13
C GLU A 269 -7.50 2.12 14.88
N ILE A 270 -6.24 1.75 14.62
CA ILE A 270 -5.14 2.68 14.31
C ILE A 270 -5.47 3.53 13.07
N LEU A 271 -6.08 2.91 12.07
CA LEU A 271 -6.46 3.60 10.83
C LEU A 271 -7.81 4.32 10.92
N GLY A 272 -8.53 4.24 12.05
CA GLY A 272 -9.84 4.85 12.20
C GLY A 272 -10.88 4.32 11.22
N LEU A 273 -10.78 3.04 10.86
CA LEU A 273 -11.77 2.32 10.06
C LEU A 273 -12.87 1.80 10.99
N THR A 274 -14.11 1.72 10.50
CA THR A 274 -15.17 1.00 11.21
C THR A 274 -14.83 -0.48 11.27
N ASN A 275 -15.18 -1.16 12.36
CA ASN A 275 -15.08 -2.60 12.43
C ASN A 275 -15.90 -3.20 11.29
N ALA A 276 -15.34 -4.20 10.60
CA ALA A 276 -16.10 -4.98 9.64
C ALA A 276 -17.21 -5.71 10.42
N ASP A 277 -18.46 -5.50 10.04
CA ASP A 277 -19.62 -6.23 10.59
C ASP A 277 -19.55 -7.72 10.21
#